data_AF-A0A183HN43-F1
#
_entry.id   AF-A0A183HN43-F1
#
_cell.length_a   1.000
_cell.length_b   1.000
_cell.length_c   1.000
_cell.angle_alpha   90.00
_cell.angle_beta   90.00
_cell.angle_gamma   90.00
#
_symmetry.space_group_name_H-M   'P 1'
#
loop_
_entity.id
_entity.type
_entity.pdbx_description
1 polymer ?
#
loop_
_entity_poly.entity_id
_entity_poly.type
_entity_poly.pdbx_seq_one_letter_code
_entity_poly.pdbx_strand_id
1 'polypeptide(L)'
;MFFRLYNELPIELTTRVLQNIVQLSSLRRTLFSNPERQTYLTHIVKGVKGIMEQPDKLRQQESFHEFCRIVSRLKGNYQLIELMKIEEYPTVIALLADFTEQSLRAYEFSANSTYYLLSFWQRMVSSVPYVKAADPHLLNLYCPKITATYVESRLQYARAVARSIHLYERNIFSK
;
A
#
# COMPACT_ATOMS: atom_id res chain seq x y z
N MET A 1 4.26 -17.39 -10.70
CA MET A 1 4.10 -18.56 -9.81
C MET A 1 3.46 -18.16 -8.48
N PHE A 2 4.13 -17.38 -7.61
CA PHE A 2 3.59 -17.06 -6.27
C PHE A 2 2.27 -16.26 -6.25
N PHE A 3 2.04 -15.35 -7.19
CA PHE A 3 0.72 -14.70 -7.31
C PHE A 3 -0.41 -15.67 -7.68
N ARG A 4 -0.12 -16.75 -8.42
CA ARG A 4 -1.12 -17.81 -8.68
C ARG A 4 -1.39 -18.60 -7.42
N LEU A 5 -0.34 -18.93 -6.66
CA LEU A 5 -0.48 -19.58 -5.36
C LEU A 5 -1.32 -18.77 -4.38
N TYR A 6 -1.24 -17.44 -4.40
CA TYR A 6 -2.13 -16.59 -3.58
C TYR A 6 -3.61 -16.82 -3.92
N ASN A 7 -3.95 -17.03 -5.19
CA ASN A 7 -5.32 -17.27 -5.61
C ASN A 7 -5.78 -18.70 -5.25
N GLU A 8 -4.93 -19.71 -5.49
CA GLU A 8 -5.28 -21.12 -5.39
C GLU A 8 -5.22 -21.68 -3.96
N LEU A 9 -4.31 -21.18 -3.13
CA LEU A 9 -4.10 -21.72 -1.78
C LEU A 9 -5.13 -21.19 -0.77
N PRO A 10 -5.44 -21.98 0.27
CA PRO A 10 -6.39 -21.59 1.30
C PRO A 10 -5.84 -20.45 2.19
N ILE A 11 -6.73 -19.74 2.88
CA ILE A 11 -6.41 -18.45 3.51
C ILE A 11 -5.30 -18.54 4.56
N GLU A 12 -5.17 -19.69 5.23
CA GLU A 12 -4.17 -19.96 6.28
C GLU A 12 -2.73 -19.92 5.76
N LEU A 13 -2.53 -20.12 4.45
CA LEU A 13 -1.21 -20.05 3.81
C LEU A 13 -0.91 -18.67 3.21
N THR A 14 -1.89 -17.76 3.18
CA THR A 14 -1.79 -16.45 2.52
C THR A 14 -0.58 -15.66 3.00
N THR A 15 -0.41 -15.53 4.32
CA THR A 15 0.70 -14.78 4.92
C THR A 15 2.05 -15.31 4.43
N ARG A 16 2.25 -16.63 4.38
CA ARG A 16 3.50 -17.24 3.90
C ARG A 16 3.73 -17.00 2.42
N VAL A 17 2.67 -17.06 1.61
CA VAL A 17 2.76 -16.73 0.18
C VAL A 17 3.16 -15.27 0.00
N LEU A 18 2.53 -14.34 0.73
CA LEU A 18 2.83 -12.92 0.67
C LEU A 18 4.27 -12.62 1.14
N GLN A 19 4.76 -13.29 2.18
CA GLN A 19 6.17 -13.18 2.61
C GLN A 19 7.15 -13.53 1.50
N ASN A 20 6.88 -14.58 0.72
CA ASN A 20 7.70 -14.92 -0.46
C ASN A 20 7.60 -13.83 -1.53
N ILE A 21 6.40 -13.30 -1.78
CA ILE A 21 6.21 -12.20 -2.73
C ILE A 21 6.94 -10.94 -2.26
N VAL A 22 7.01 -10.65 -0.96
CA VAL A 22 7.82 -9.56 -0.41
C VAL A 22 9.30 -9.75 -0.78
N GLN A 23 9.86 -10.96 -0.63
CA GLN A 23 11.26 -11.22 -1.00
C GLN A 23 11.49 -10.99 -2.49
N LEU A 24 10.60 -11.51 -3.34
CA LEU A 24 10.66 -11.32 -4.78
C LEU A 24 10.54 -9.84 -5.17
N SER A 25 9.63 -9.11 -4.54
CA SER A 25 9.45 -7.67 -4.77
C SER A 25 10.64 -6.84 -4.30
N SER A 26 11.44 -7.40 -3.38
CA SER A 26 12.64 -6.79 -2.81
C SER A 26 13.90 -6.99 -3.66
N LEU A 27 13.86 -7.79 -4.73
CA LEU A 27 15.00 -7.97 -5.62
C LEU A 27 15.46 -6.62 -6.20
N ARG A 28 16.75 -6.33 -6.04
CA ARG A 28 17.33 -5.06 -6.49
C ARG A 28 17.27 -4.99 -8.02
N ARG A 29 16.89 -3.83 -8.55
CA ARG A 29 16.80 -3.59 -9.99
C ARG A 29 18.10 -3.85 -10.77
N THR A 30 19.25 -3.78 -10.09
CA THR A 30 20.58 -4.01 -10.66
C THR A 30 20.86 -5.48 -10.98
N LEU A 31 20.02 -6.41 -10.51
CA LEU A 31 20.10 -7.84 -10.86
C LEU A 31 19.55 -8.14 -12.26
N PHE A 32 18.91 -7.17 -12.91
CA PHE A 32 18.22 -7.34 -14.19
C PHE A 32 18.81 -6.41 -15.24
N SER A 33 18.91 -6.89 -16.49
CA SER A 33 19.09 -6.01 -17.65
C SER A 33 17.86 -5.09 -17.84
N ASN A 34 17.98 -4.07 -18.68
CA ASN A 34 16.87 -3.13 -18.91
C ASN A 34 15.58 -3.82 -19.41
N PRO A 35 15.62 -4.75 -20.39
CA PRO A 35 14.42 -5.46 -20.84
C PRO A 35 13.85 -6.38 -19.75
N GLU A 36 14.69 -7.20 -19.11
CA GLU A 36 14.27 -8.13 -18.06
C GLU A 36 13.63 -7.39 -16.88
N ARG A 37 14.18 -6.22 -16.54
CA ARG A 37 13.65 -5.38 -15.47
C ARG A 37 12.23 -4.93 -15.76
N GLN A 38 11.95 -4.48 -16.98
CA GLN A 38 10.60 -4.05 -17.37
C GLN A 38 9.64 -5.23 -17.36
N THR A 39 10.06 -6.40 -17.89
CA THR A 39 9.26 -7.62 -17.86
C THR A 39 8.96 -8.06 -16.43
N TYR A 40 9.95 -8.08 -15.56
CA TYR A 40 9.79 -8.47 -14.17
C TYR A 40 8.85 -7.53 -13.43
N LEU A 41 9.06 -6.21 -13.56
CA LEU A 41 8.19 -5.20 -12.94
C LEU A 41 6.74 -5.34 -13.42
N THR A 42 6.52 -5.59 -14.71
CA THR A 42 5.18 -5.82 -15.27
C THR A 42 4.50 -7.02 -14.60
N HIS A 43 5.21 -8.12 -14.39
CA HIS A 43 4.64 -9.29 -13.69
C HIS A 43 4.31 -9.00 -12.23
N ILE A 44 5.15 -8.23 -11.53
CA ILE A 44 4.90 -7.83 -10.15
C ILE A 44 3.64 -6.93 -10.09
N VAL A 45 3.53 -5.93 -10.94
CA VAL A 45 2.39 -4.99 -10.96
C VAL A 45 1.09 -5.71 -11.32
N LYS A 46 1.11 -6.62 -12.30
CA LYS A 46 -0.04 -7.50 -12.61
C LYS A 46 -0.45 -8.36 -11.42
N GLY A 47 0.53 -8.90 -10.69
CA GLY A 47 0.28 -9.69 -9.49
C GLY A 47 -0.36 -8.87 -8.36
N VAL A 48 0.15 -7.66 -8.11
CA VAL A 48 -0.42 -6.72 -7.13
C VAL A 48 -1.84 -6.33 -7.52
N LYS A 49 -2.09 -6.07 -8.81
CA LYS A 49 -3.44 -5.84 -9.34
C LYS A 49 -4.38 -6.99 -9.00
N GLY A 50 -3.98 -8.23 -9.30
CA GLY A 50 -4.81 -9.41 -9.04
C GLY A 50 -5.13 -9.61 -7.56
N ILE A 51 -4.18 -9.32 -6.66
CA ILE A 51 -4.44 -9.32 -5.20
C ILE A 51 -5.48 -8.24 -4.84
N MET A 52 -5.35 -7.04 -5.41
CA MET A 52 -6.24 -5.92 -5.13
C MET A 52 -7.66 -6.11 -5.67
N GLU A 53 -7.83 -6.84 -6.77
CA GLU A 53 -9.14 -7.19 -7.32
C GLU A 53 -9.86 -8.25 -6.48
N GLN A 54 -9.15 -8.97 -5.60
CA GLN A 54 -9.69 -9.99 -4.70
C GLN A 54 -9.11 -9.84 -3.27
N PRO A 55 -9.51 -8.77 -2.53
CA PRO A 55 -8.88 -8.42 -1.26
C PRO A 55 -9.35 -9.28 -0.08
N ASP A 56 -10.23 -10.27 -0.27
CA ASP A 56 -10.81 -11.05 0.82
C ASP A 56 -9.78 -11.75 1.70
N LYS A 57 -8.67 -12.21 1.10
CA LYS A 57 -7.57 -12.86 1.85
C LYS A 57 -6.67 -11.85 2.58
N LEU A 58 -6.85 -10.54 2.37
CA LEU A 58 -6.15 -9.48 3.08
C LEU A 58 -6.84 -9.01 4.36
N ARG A 59 -8.00 -9.59 4.72
CA ARG A 59 -8.73 -9.22 5.95
C ARG A 59 -7.98 -9.58 7.24
N GLN A 60 -7.06 -10.55 7.17
CA GLN A 60 -6.21 -10.91 8.30
C GLN A 60 -5.06 -9.90 8.46
N GLN A 61 -4.80 -9.47 9.70
CA GLN A 61 -3.83 -8.42 10.01
C GLN A 61 -2.41 -8.73 9.48
N GLU A 62 -1.99 -9.99 9.55
CA GLU A 62 -0.68 -10.44 9.08
C GLU A 62 -0.58 -10.37 7.55
N SER A 63 -1.62 -10.85 6.84
CA SER A 63 -1.67 -10.80 5.38
C SER A 63 -1.74 -9.35 4.88
N PHE A 64 -2.54 -8.52 5.53
CA PHE A 64 -2.58 -7.07 5.30
C PHE A 64 -1.19 -6.44 5.43
N HIS A 65 -0.48 -6.76 6.52
CA HIS A 65 0.85 -6.23 6.79
C HIS A 65 1.85 -6.62 5.70
N GLU A 66 1.87 -7.89 5.30
CA GLU A 66 2.75 -8.37 4.24
C GLU A 66 2.42 -7.71 2.90
N PHE A 67 1.15 -7.50 2.59
CA PHE A 67 0.76 -6.77 1.39
C PHE A 67 1.24 -5.30 1.40
N CYS A 68 1.10 -4.59 2.53
CA CYS A 68 1.65 -3.26 2.71
C CYS A 68 3.17 -3.22 2.45
N ARG A 69 3.90 -4.26 2.90
CA ARG A 69 5.34 -4.40 2.63
C ARG A 69 5.60 -4.54 1.14
N ILE A 70 4.85 -5.38 0.41
CA ILE A 70 4.98 -5.54 -1.06
C ILE A 70 4.85 -4.18 -1.75
N VAL A 71 3.78 -3.43 -1.45
CA VAL A 71 3.51 -2.10 -2.04
C VAL A 71 4.69 -1.15 -1.83
N SER A 72 5.24 -1.08 -0.61
CA SER A 72 6.39 -0.21 -0.32
C SER A 72 7.65 -0.56 -1.14
N ARG A 73 7.84 -1.83 -1.49
CA ARG A 73 9.00 -2.31 -2.25
C ARG A 73 8.94 -1.92 -3.72
N LEU A 74 7.74 -1.80 -4.31
CA LEU A 74 7.56 -1.36 -5.70
C LEU A 74 8.28 -0.05 -5.96
N LYS A 75 8.05 0.97 -5.11
CA LYS A 75 8.72 2.26 -5.30
C LYS A 75 10.15 2.30 -4.77
N GLY A 76 10.49 1.43 -3.80
CA GLY A 76 11.86 1.31 -3.29
C GLY A 76 12.85 0.79 -4.33
N ASN A 77 12.39 -0.07 -5.24
CA ASN A 77 13.25 -0.75 -6.20
C ASN A 77 13.14 -0.23 -7.64
N TYR A 78 12.03 0.44 -8.00
CA TYR A 78 11.77 0.86 -9.38
C TYR A 78 11.48 2.37 -9.46
N GLN A 79 11.84 2.99 -10.59
CA GLN A 79 11.57 4.39 -10.83
C GLN A 79 10.10 4.61 -11.23
N LEU A 80 9.56 5.79 -10.93
CA LEU A 80 8.19 6.16 -11.29
C LEU A 80 7.95 6.05 -12.81
N ILE A 81 8.92 6.48 -13.62
CA ILE A 81 8.87 6.39 -15.09
C ILE A 81 8.76 4.94 -15.57
N GLU A 82 9.36 3.97 -14.86
CA GLU A 82 9.26 2.55 -15.23
C GLU A 82 7.87 1.98 -14.90
N LEU A 83 7.28 2.41 -13.78
CA LEU A 83 5.92 2.05 -13.40
C LEU A 83 4.91 2.61 -14.41
N MET A 84 5.05 3.87 -14.80
CA MET A 84 4.12 4.55 -15.72
C MET A 84 4.10 3.94 -17.13
N LYS A 85 5.13 3.18 -17.52
CA LYS A 85 5.19 2.48 -18.81
C LYS A 85 4.37 1.18 -18.82
N ILE A 86 3.87 0.75 -17.68
CA ILE A 86 3.11 -0.50 -17.54
C ILE A 86 1.64 -0.19 -17.83
N GLU A 87 1.04 -0.99 -18.70
CA GLU A 87 -0.36 -0.86 -19.11
C GLU A 87 -1.31 -0.82 -17.91
N GLU A 88 -1.07 -1.65 -16.89
CA GLU A 88 -1.91 -1.74 -15.70
C GLU A 88 -1.71 -0.59 -14.70
N TYR A 89 -0.72 0.28 -14.88
CA TYR A 89 -0.38 1.33 -13.92
C TYR A 89 -1.58 2.20 -13.50
N PRO A 90 -2.41 2.73 -14.42
CA PRO A 90 -3.55 3.57 -14.05
C PRO A 90 -4.56 2.84 -13.16
N THR A 91 -4.77 1.55 -13.41
CA THR A 91 -5.69 0.73 -12.62
C THR A 91 -5.10 0.44 -11.23
N VAL A 92 -3.84 0.02 -11.18
CA VAL A 92 -3.17 -0.34 -9.92
C VAL A 92 -3.02 0.86 -9.01
N ILE A 93 -2.63 2.03 -9.54
CA ILE A 93 -2.47 3.22 -8.70
C ILE A 93 -3.81 3.70 -8.12
N ALA A 94 -4.91 3.54 -8.86
CA ALA A 94 -6.25 3.82 -8.37
C ALA A 94 -6.67 2.86 -7.24
N LEU A 95 -6.50 1.55 -7.46
CA LEU A 95 -6.79 0.52 -6.46
C LEU A 95 -5.96 0.71 -5.18
N LEU A 96 -4.67 1.02 -5.32
CA LEU A 96 -3.80 1.29 -4.18
C LEU A 96 -4.20 2.57 -3.44
N ALA A 97 -4.71 3.58 -4.14
CA ALA A 97 -5.20 4.81 -3.51
C ALA A 97 -6.42 4.53 -2.64
N ASP A 98 -7.44 3.86 -3.21
CA ASP A 98 -8.64 3.45 -2.49
C ASP A 98 -8.31 2.56 -1.29
N PHE A 99 -7.46 1.55 -1.50
CA PHE A 99 -6.95 0.70 -0.41
C PHE A 99 -6.27 1.48 0.69
N THR A 100 -5.44 2.47 0.33
CA THR A 100 -4.74 3.30 1.32
C THR A 100 -5.73 4.15 2.11
N GLU A 101 -6.71 4.76 1.45
CA GLU A 101 -7.76 5.53 2.14
C GLU A 101 -8.58 4.67 3.11
N GLN A 102 -8.97 3.46 2.70
CA GLN A 102 -9.68 2.52 3.56
C GLN A 102 -8.82 2.09 4.75
N SER A 103 -7.56 1.75 4.49
CA SER A 103 -6.57 1.38 5.52
C SER A 103 -6.34 2.48 6.55
N LEU A 104 -6.41 3.75 6.13
CA LEU A 104 -6.25 4.90 7.01
C LEU A 104 -7.47 5.13 7.91
N ARG A 105 -8.68 4.78 7.44
CA ARG A 105 -9.93 4.91 8.20
C ARG A 105 -10.16 3.73 9.17
N ALA A 106 -9.58 2.58 8.87
CA ALA A 106 -9.70 1.38 9.70
C ALA A 106 -8.73 1.41 10.90
N TYR A 107 -9.28 1.63 12.10
CA TYR A 107 -8.53 1.72 13.36
C TYR A 107 -7.87 0.42 13.82
N GLU A 108 -8.33 -0.72 13.29
CA GLU A 108 -7.87 -2.06 13.68
C GLU A 108 -6.49 -2.41 13.07
N PHE A 109 -6.07 -1.70 12.02
CA PHE A 109 -4.78 -1.97 11.38
C PHE A 109 -3.66 -1.19 12.05
N SER A 110 -2.57 -1.89 12.36
CA SER A 110 -1.44 -1.33 13.11
C SER A 110 -0.79 -0.14 12.39
N ALA A 111 -0.38 0.86 13.17
CA ALA A 111 0.36 2.03 12.67
C ALA A 111 1.60 1.64 11.85
N ASN A 112 2.22 0.51 12.19
CA ASN A 112 3.38 -0.05 11.49
C ASN A 112 3.06 -0.42 10.03
N SER A 113 1.86 -0.89 9.74
CA SER A 113 1.44 -1.28 8.39
C SER A 113 1.13 -0.06 7.53
N THR A 114 0.43 0.92 8.10
CA THR A 114 0.11 2.20 7.46
C THR A 114 1.37 2.97 7.03
N TYR A 115 2.44 2.88 7.81
CA TYR A 115 3.73 3.50 7.50
C TYR A 115 4.28 3.08 6.13
N TYR A 116 4.13 1.81 5.74
CA TYR A 116 4.60 1.30 4.45
C TYR A 116 3.85 1.92 3.27
N LEU A 117 2.53 2.08 3.39
CA LEU A 117 1.70 2.72 2.37
C LEU A 117 2.05 4.20 2.23
N LEU A 118 2.14 4.94 3.35
CA LEU A 118 2.50 6.35 3.32
C LEU A 118 3.92 6.58 2.78
N SER A 119 4.86 5.69 3.12
CA SER A 119 6.22 5.71 2.57
C SER A 119 6.24 5.47 1.06
N PHE A 120 5.37 4.59 0.55
CA PHE A 120 5.19 4.40 -0.89
C PHE A 120 4.75 5.71 -1.55
N TRP A 121 3.66 6.31 -1.08
CA TRP A 121 3.11 7.55 -1.66
C TRP A 121 4.09 8.72 -1.58
N GLN A 122 4.77 8.90 -0.44
CA GLN A 122 5.81 9.91 -0.28
C GLN A 122 6.89 9.77 -1.35
N ARG A 123 7.43 8.56 -1.54
CA ARG A 123 8.46 8.31 -2.55
C ARG A 123 7.95 8.47 -3.99
N MET A 124 6.69 8.16 -4.25
CA MET A 124 6.04 8.39 -5.54
C MET A 124 6.01 9.89 -5.84
N VAL A 125 5.49 10.71 -4.92
CA VAL A 125 5.40 12.17 -5.05
C VAL A 125 6.78 12.82 -5.17
N SER A 126 7.75 12.40 -4.34
CA SER A 126 9.14 12.90 -4.45
C SER A 126 9.81 12.61 -5.79
N SER A 127 9.24 11.71 -6.60
CA SER A 127 9.77 11.41 -7.94
C SER A 127 9.13 12.25 -9.06
N VAL A 128 8.04 12.96 -8.78
CA VAL A 128 7.29 13.78 -9.77
C VAL A 128 8.17 14.83 -10.47
N PRO A 129 9.07 15.57 -9.77
CA PRO A 129 9.91 16.58 -10.43
C PRO A 129 10.82 16.02 -11.53
N TYR A 130 11.06 14.71 -11.54
CA TYR A 130 11.91 14.02 -12.52
C TYR A 130 11.12 13.42 -13.69
N VAL A 131 9.79 13.56 -13.70
CA VAL A 131 8.89 13.09 -14.77
C VAL A 131 8.60 14.24 -15.73
N LYS A 132 8.43 13.94 -17.02
CA LYS A 132 8.07 14.96 -18.01
C LYS A 132 6.63 15.41 -17.79
N ALA A 133 6.36 16.71 -17.97
CA ALA A 133 5.05 17.31 -17.70
C ALA A 133 3.88 16.69 -18.50
N ALA A 134 4.17 16.06 -19.65
CA ALA A 134 3.16 15.43 -20.50
C ALA A 134 2.76 14.01 -20.04
N ASP A 135 3.53 13.37 -19.16
CA ASP A 135 3.29 11.97 -18.80
C ASP A 135 2.24 11.89 -17.65
N PRO A 136 1.11 11.19 -17.83
CA PRO A 136 0.02 11.17 -16.86
C PRO A 136 0.36 10.29 -15.65
N HIS A 137 1.05 10.86 -14.66
CA HIS A 137 1.46 10.14 -13.45
C HIS A 137 0.33 9.89 -12.45
N LEU A 138 -0.82 10.57 -12.57
CA LEU A 138 -2.05 10.41 -11.74
C LEU A 138 -1.91 10.73 -10.24
N LEU A 139 -0.69 10.96 -9.73
CA LEU A 139 -0.45 11.28 -8.31
C LEU A 139 -1.17 12.56 -7.84
N ASN A 140 -1.37 13.54 -8.72
CA ASN A 140 -2.12 14.76 -8.40
C ASN A 140 -3.61 14.50 -8.09
N LEU A 141 -4.16 13.38 -8.56
CA LEU A 141 -5.54 12.99 -8.28
C LEU A 141 -5.67 12.30 -6.92
N TYR A 142 -4.72 11.44 -6.57
CA TYR A 142 -4.83 10.54 -5.42
C TYR A 142 -4.14 11.06 -4.16
N CYS A 143 -2.95 11.65 -4.29
CA CYS A 143 -2.18 12.09 -3.12
C CYS A 143 -2.90 13.15 -2.26
N PRO A 144 -3.64 14.13 -2.82
CA PRO A 144 -4.44 15.04 -2.01
C PRO A 144 -5.54 14.33 -1.20
N LYS A 145 -6.23 13.35 -1.79
CA LYS A 145 -7.29 12.57 -1.12
C LYS A 145 -6.75 11.73 0.03
N ILE A 146 -5.62 11.06 -0.20
CA ILE A 146 -4.92 10.27 0.82
C ILE A 146 -4.46 11.17 1.97
N THR A 147 -3.91 12.35 1.65
CA THR A 147 -3.49 13.33 2.66
C THR A 147 -4.66 13.81 3.51
N ALA A 148 -5.78 14.19 2.87
CA ALA A 148 -6.99 14.60 3.57
C ALA A 148 -7.51 13.49 4.49
N THR A 149 -7.57 12.25 3.99
CA THR A 149 -8.02 11.08 4.75
C THR A 149 -7.10 10.78 5.93
N TYR A 150 -5.79 10.93 5.77
CA TYR A 150 -4.84 10.77 6.87
C TYR A 150 -5.08 11.80 7.97
N VAL A 151 -5.19 13.09 7.61
CA VAL A 151 -5.45 14.17 8.56
C VAL A 151 -6.77 13.94 9.30
N GLU A 152 -7.82 13.62 8.56
CA GLU A 152 -9.14 13.32 9.13
C GLU A 152 -9.08 12.15 10.12
N SER A 153 -8.47 11.03 9.73
CA SER A 153 -8.28 9.85 10.59
C SER A 153 -7.56 10.22 11.90
N ARG A 154 -6.51 11.03 11.84
CA ARG A 154 -5.78 11.46 13.05
C ARG A 154 -6.58 12.40 13.93
N LEU A 155 -7.37 13.31 13.34
CA LEU A 155 -8.28 14.17 14.10
C LEU A 155 -9.37 13.36 14.80
N GLN A 156 -9.96 12.38 14.11
CA GLN A 156 -10.95 11.48 14.69
C GLN A 156 -10.35 10.63 15.82
N TYR A 157 -9.15 10.08 15.64
CA TYR A 157 -8.42 9.37 16.69
C TYR A 157 -8.18 10.24 17.93
N ALA A 158 -7.67 11.46 17.74
CA ALA A 158 -7.44 12.41 18.83
C ALA A 158 -8.73 12.73 19.61
N ARG A 159 -9.84 12.93 18.89
CA ARG A 159 -11.16 13.14 19.50
C ARG A 159 -11.63 11.92 20.30
N ALA A 160 -11.42 10.70 19.80
CA ALA A 160 -11.78 9.48 20.50
C ALA A 160 -11.00 9.33 21.82
N VAL A 161 -9.70 9.58 21.80
CA VAL A 161 -8.83 9.54 22.99
C VAL A 161 -9.22 10.63 24.00
N ALA A 162 -9.47 11.86 23.56
CA ALA A 162 -9.90 12.92 24.47
C ALA A 162 -11.23 12.59 25.18
N ARG A 163 -12.17 11.96 24.46
CA ARG A 163 -13.45 11.51 25.04
C ARG A 163 -13.28 10.38 26.04
N SER A 164 -12.40 9.40 25.77
CA SER A 164 -12.17 8.30 26.69
C SER A 164 -11.53 8.76 28.01
N ILE A 165 -10.61 9.74 27.95
CA ILE A 165 -10.01 10.38 29.13
C ILE A 165 -11.09 11.06 29.99
N HIS A 166 -11.96 11.87 29.39
CA HIS A 166 -13.03 12.55 30.14
C HIS A 166 -14.04 11.59 30.79
N LEU A 167 -14.34 10.45 30.16
CA LEU A 167 -15.19 9.42 30.76
C LEU A 167 -14.50 8.73 31.95
N TYR A 168 -13.20 8.50 31.85
CA TYR A 168 -12.41 7.93 32.95
C TYR A 168 -12.34 8.88 34.16
N GLU A 169 -12.11 10.17 33.94
CA GLU A 169 -12.12 11.19 35.00
C GLU A 169 -13.48 11.28 35.68
N ARG A 170 -14.59 11.33 34.92
CA ARG A 170 -15.94 11.33 35.50
C ARG A 170 -16.23 10.11 36.38
N ASN A 171 -15.73 8.93 36.00
CA ASN A 171 -15.94 7.72 36.79
C ASN A 171 -15.10 7.71 38.09
N ILE A 172 -13.93 8.35 38.10
CA ILE A 172 -13.09 8.47 39.32
C ILE A 172 -13.72 9.46 40.33
N PHE A 173 -14.26 10.58 39.87
CA PHE A 173 -14.84 11.61 40.76
C PHE A 173 -16.31 11.37 41.15
N SER A 174 -16.88 10.20 40.80
CA SER A 174 -18.25 9.80 41.15
C SER A 174 -18.34 8.76 42.28
N LYS A 175 -17.21 8.43 42.92
CA LYS A 175 -17.12 7.66 44.16
C LYS A 175 -16.64 8.55 45.30
#